data_AF-A0A7Y4SWG1-F1
#
_entry.id   AF-A0A7Y4SWG1-F1
#
_cell.length_a   1.000
_cell.length_b   1.000
_cell.length_c   1.000
_cell.angle_alpha   90.00
_cell.angle_beta   90.00
_cell.angle_gamma   90.00
#
_symmetry.space_group_name_H-M   'P 1'
#
loop_
_entity.id
_entity.type
_entity.pdbx_description
1 polymer ?
#
loop_
_entity_poly.entity_id
_entity_poly.type
_entity_poly.pdbx_seq_one_letter_code
_entity_poly.pdbx_strand_id
1 'polypeptide(L)'
;ALKERRRRHGAVHTETAYSLSDYGEILLARDDLDGAEPLLAELVEVRERIQPLDEWRLASARQLYGRCLARLERYAEAESQLLKACETLAHHPEALPSAATGARTGILALYAAWDQAEPGQSIAARAERWQTKFPAEQ
;
A
#
# COMPACT_ATOMS: atom_id res chain seq x y z
N ALA A 1 9.93 -5.70 19.13
CA ALA A 1 8.51 -5.33 19.19
C ALA A 1 7.58 -6.35 18.52
N LEU A 2 7.69 -6.61 17.21
CA LEU A 2 6.77 -7.50 16.47
C LEU A 2 6.71 -8.95 17.00
N LYS A 3 7.86 -9.60 17.23
CA LYS A 3 7.91 -10.98 17.78
C LYS A 3 7.23 -11.12 19.13
N GLU A 4 7.34 -10.10 19.99
CA GLU A 4 6.74 -10.10 21.32
C GLU A 4 5.23 -9.87 21.26
N ARG A 5 4.76 -8.96 20.40
CA ARG A 5 3.32 -8.73 20.18
C ARG A 5 2.62 -9.96 19.58
N ARG A 6 3.24 -10.65 18.62
CA ARG A 6 2.72 -11.93 18.10
C ARG A 6 2.57 -12.99 19.19
N ARG A 7 3.55 -13.10 20.09
CA ARG A 7 3.47 -14.03 21.23
C ARG A 7 2.37 -13.65 22.22
N ARG A 8 2.17 -12.35 22.47
CA ARG A 8 1.24 -11.85 23.48
C ARG A 8 -0.22 -11.82 23.00
N HIS A 9 -0.46 -11.49 21.73
CA HIS A 9 -1.81 -11.24 21.18
C HIS A 9 -2.22 -12.18 20.05
N GLY A 10 -1.30 -13.00 19.54
CA GLY A 10 -1.52 -13.82 18.34
C GLY A 10 -1.17 -13.10 17.05
N ALA A 11 -1.15 -13.85 15.95
CA ALA A 11 -0.79 -13.35 14.62
C ALA A 11 -1.85 -12.40 14.05
N VAL A 12 -3.13 -12.63 14.34
CA VAL A 12 -4.25 -11.81 13.86
C VAL A 12 -4.77 -10.95 15.01
N HIS A 13 -4.20 -9.75 15.15
CA HIS A 13 -4.58 -8.79 16.19
C HIS A 13 -4.19 -7.36 15.81
N THR A 14 -4.97 -6.37 16.23
CA THR A 14 -4.75 -4.94 15.93
C THR A 14 -3.34 -4.47 16.31
N GLU A 15 -2.85 -4.85 17.49
CA GLU A 15 -1.49 -4.51 17.94
C GLU A 15 -0.38 -5.13 17.07
N THR A 16 -0.61 -6.33 16.53
CA THR A 16 0.32 -6.97 15.58
C THR A 16 0.32 -6.20 14.27
N ALA A 17 -0.85 -5.80 13.78
CA ALA A 17 -1.00 -5.00 12.57
C ALA A 17 -0.31 -3.63 12.67
N TYR A 18 -0.39 -2.94 13.83
CA TYR A 18 0.34 -1.68 14.00
C TYR A 18 1.86 -1.86 13.87
N SER A 19 2.42 -2.88 14.53
CA SER A 19 3.86 -3.14 14.42
C SER A 19 4.32 -3.61 13.04
N LEU A 20 3.47 -4.32 12.30
CA LEU A 20 3.74 -4.67 10.90
C LEU A 20 3.76 -3.42 10.01
N SER A 21 2.79 -2.51 10.21
CA SER A 21 2.72 -1.24 9.49
C SER A 21 3.95 -0.38 9.73
N ASP A 22 4.28 -0.12 10.99
CA ASP A 22 5.41 0.76 11.35
C ASP A 22 6.74 0.20 10.81
N TYR A 23 6.96 -1.11 10.99
CA TYR A 23 8.21 -1.72 10.56
C TYR A 23 8.30 -1.84 9.03
N GLY A 24 7.21 -2.23 8.37
CA GLY A 24 7.14 -2.30 6.92
C GLY A 24 7.36 -0.94 6.27
N GLU A 25 6.78 0.14 6.82
CA GLU A 25 7.00 1.50 6.34
C GLU A 25 8.46 1.96 6.51
N ILE A 26 9.10 1.64 7.64
CA ILE A 26 10.52 1.94 7.87
C ILE A 26 11.41 1.21 6.86
N LEU A 27 11.15 -0.07 6.58
CA LEU A 27 11.93 -0.84 5.60
C LEU A 27 11.71 -0.29 4.18
N LEU A 28 10.46 0.05 3.84
CA LEU A 28 10.14 0.70 2.58
C LEU A 28 10.90 2.03 2.44
N ALA A 29 10.94 2.87 3.49
CA ALA A 29 11.69 4.12 3.46
C ALA A 29 13.21 3.93 3.30
N ARG A 30 13.74 2.77 3.70
CA ARG A 30 15.15 2.38 3.55
C ARG A 30 15.48 1.66 2.24
N ASP A 31 14.49 1.47 1.37
CA ASP A 31 14.64 0.67 0.14
C ASP A 31 14.99 -0.80 0.40
N ASP A 32 14.75 -1.30 1.63
CA ASP A 32 14.85 -2.71 1.96
C ASP A 32 13.56 -3.41 1.56
N LEU A 33 13.40 -3.64 0.26
CA LEU A 33 12.19 -4.21 -0.33
C LEU A 33 12.01 -5.68 0.04
N ASP A 34 13.11 -6.44 0.09
CA ASP A 34 13.12 -7.85 0.48
C ASP A 34 12.62 -8.05 1.91
N GLY A 35 12.98 -7.13 2.82
CA GLY A 35 12.45 -7.10 4.18
C GLY A 35 11.02 -6.56 4.28
N ALA A 36 10.66 -5.56 3.48
CA ALA A 36 9.37 -4.89 3.54
C ALA A 36 8.22 -5.74 2.99
N GLU A 37 8.42 -6.42 1.86
CA GLU A 37 7.37 -7.16 1.14
C GLU A 37 6.63 -8.17 2.01
N PRO A 38 7.29 -9.12 2.70
CA PRO A 38 6.57 -10.14 3.47
C PRO A 38 5.83 -9.54 4.66
N LEU A 39 6.34 -8.45 5.25
CA LEU A 39 5.68 -7.79 6.37
C LEU A 39 4.43 -7.01 5.93
N LEU A 40 4.50 -6.35 4.78
CA LEU A 40 3.40 -5.58 4.22
C LEU A 40 2.32 -6.50 3.62
N ALA A 41 2.70 -7.63 3.03
CA ALA A 41 1.78 -8.68 2.63
C ALA A 41 1.02 -9.25 3.84
N GLU A 42 1.74 -9.63 4.90
CA GLU A 42 1.12 -10.12 6.15
C GLU A 42 0.22 -9.06 6.79
N LEU A 43 0.60 -7.79 6.73
CA LEU A 43 -0.23 -6.70 7.24
C LEU A 43 -1.60 -6.64 6.55
N VAL A 44 -1.63 -6.77 5.21
CA VAL A 44 -2.88 -6.78 4.45
C VAL A 44 -3.73 -7.98 4.88
N GLU A 45 -3.15 -9.18 4.94
CA GLU A 45 -3.86 -10.40 5.37
C GLU A 45 -4.42 -10.27 6.80
N VAL A 46 -3.63 -9.75 7.73
CA VAL A 46 -4.06 -9.54 9.12
C VAL A 46 -5.21 -8.55 9.19
N ARG A 47 -5.14 -7.43 8.45
CA ARG A 47 -6.21 -6.42 8.42
C ARG A 47 -7.50 -6.95 7.81
N GLU A 48 -7.43 -7.83 6.80
CA GLU A 48 -8.60 -8.47 6.20
C GLU A 48 -9.29 -9.46 7.16
N ARG A 49 -8.53 -10.05 8.10
CA ARG A 49 -9.04 -11.05 9.05
C ARG A 49 -9.53 -10.47 10.37
N ILE A 50 -9.13 -9.26 10.75
CA ILE A 50 -9.62 -8.58 11.95
C ILE A 50 -11.09 -8.20 11.73
N GLN A 51 -11.93 -8.49 12.73
CA GLN A 51 -13.36 -8.15 12.72
C GLN A 51 -13.72 -7.29 13.94
N PRO A 52 -14.52 -6.23 13.78
CA PRO A 52 -15.07 -5.73 12.51
C PRO A 52 -13.98 -5.20 11.57
N LEU A 53 -14.22 -5.31 10.26
CA LEU A 53 -13.28 -4.86 9.24
C LEU A 53 -13.18 -3.33 9.23
N ASP A 54 -11.99 -2.81 9.49
CA ASP A 54 -11.67 -1.39 9.36
C ASP A 54 -11.18 -1.10 7.93
N GLU A 55 -12.10 -0.67 7.05
CA GLU A 55 -11.80 -0.47 5.62
C GLU A 55 -10.65 0.50 5.38
N TRP A 56 -10.62 1.63 6.09
CA TRP A 56 -9.55 2.63 5.91
C TRP A 56 -8.19 2.12 6.41
N ARG A 57 -8.16 1.30 7.46
CA ARG A 57 -6.90 0.71 7.95
C ARG A 57 -6.39 -0.37 7.01
N LEU A 58 -7.28 -1.15 6.41
CA LEU A 58 -6.92 -2.06 5.33
C LEU A 58 -6.40 -1.28 4.11
N ALA A 59 -7.06 -0.19 3.73
CA ALA A 59 -6.60 0.65 2.63
C ALA A 59 -5.21 1.28 2.90
N SER A 60 -4.94 1.71 4.13
CA SER A 60 -3.60 2.17 4.56
C SER A 60 -2.54 1.08 4.49
N ALA A 61 -2.89 -0.18 4.78
CA ALA A 61 -1.98 -1.30 4.55
C ALA A 61 -1.71 -1.54 3.07
N ARG A 62 -2.77 -1.53 2.25
CA ARG A 62 -2.69 -1.75 0.80
C ARG A 62 -1.85 -0.70 0.09
N GLN A 63 -1.88 0.57 0.49
CA GLN A 63 -1.00 1.57 -0.13
C GLN A 63 0.48 1.26 0.11
N LEU A 64 0.86 0.85 1.32
CA LEU A 64 2.27 0.54 1.64
C LEU A 64 2.73 -0.66 0.83
N TYR A 65 1.91 -1.71 0.82
CA TYR A 65 2.19 -2.93 0.06
C TYR A 65 2.26 -2.65 -1.45
N GLY A 66 1.31 -1.87 -2.00
CA GLY A 66 1.32 -1.48 -3.40
C GLY A 66 2.56 -0.67 -3.81
N ARG A 67 3.02 0.26 -2.97
CA ARG A 67 4.28 0.98 -3.20
C ARG A 67 5.51 0.07 -3.16
N CYS A 68 5.52 -0.94 -2.28
CA CYS A 68 6.57 -1.94 -2.22
C CYS A 68 6.60 -2.76 -3.52
N LEU A 69 5.44 -3.29 -3.94
CA LEU A 69 5.28 -4.05 -5.17
C LEU A 69 5.71 -3.27 -6.42
N ALA A 70 5.41 -1.97 -6.49
CA ALA A 70 5.81 -1.13 -7.61
C ALA A 70 7.35 -1.04 -7.75
N ARG A 71 8.07 -0.97 -6.62
CA ARG A 71 9.54 -0.94 -6.60
C ARG A 71 10.18 -2.30 -6.83
N LEU A 72 9.44 -3.37 -6.55
CA LEU A 72 9.77 -4.74 -6.93
C LEU A 72 9.39 -5.08 -8.38
N GLU A 73 8.97 -4.10 -9.17
CA GLU A 73 8.56 -4.26 -10.57
C GLU A 73 7.34 -5.19 -10.77
N ARG A 74 6.60 -5.48 -9.68
CA ARG A 74 5.35 -6.25 -9.70
C ARG A 74 4.17 -5.32 -10.02
N TYR A 75 4.21 -4.70 -11.19
CA TYR A 75 3.38 -3.54 -11.52
C TYR A 75 1.87 -3.81 -11.52
N ALA A 76 1.43 -4.95 -12.06
CA ALA A 76 0.00 -5.29 -12.09
C ALA A 76 -0.58 -5.51 -10.68
N GLU A 77 0.19 -6.13 -9.79
CA GLU A 77 -0.22 -6.34 -8.40
C GLU A 77 -0.22 -5.01 -7.63
N ALA A 78 0.82 -4.20 -7.83
CA ALA A 78 0.93 -2.85 -7.27
C ALA A 78 -0.28 -1.99 -7.64
N GLU A 79 -0.68 -2.00 -8.92
CA GLU A 79 -1.84 -1.25 -9.42
C GLU A 79 -3.11 -1.65 -8.68
N SER A 80 -3.37 -2.96 -8.56
CA SER A 80 -4.56 -3.47 -7.88
C SER A 80 -4.63 -2.99 -6.42
N GLN A 81 -3.51 -3.02 -5.70
CA GLN A 81 -3.45 -2.60 -4.30
C GLN A 81 -3.61 -1.09 -4.15
N LEU A 82 -2.91 -0.30 -4.98
CA LEU A 82 -2.94 1.16 -4.93
C LEU A 82 -4.30 1.73 -5.34
N LEU A 83 -4.95 1.18 -6.36
CA LEU A 83 -6.29 1.61 -6.76
C LEU A 83 -7.32 1.37 -5.66
N LYS A 84 -7.33 0.17 -5.06
CA LYS A 84 -8.20 -0.14 -3.91
C LYS A 84 -7.94 0.82 -2.74
N ALA A 85 -6.67 1.12 -2.46
CA ALA A 85 -6.32 2.04 -1.41
C ALA A 85 -6.82 3.47 -1.70
N CYS A 86 -6.58 3.99 -2.90
CA CYS A 86 -7.06 5.31 -3.32
C CYS A 86 -8.59 5.42 -3.26
N GLU A 87 -9.31 4.40 -3.73
CA GLU A 87 -10.78 4.42 -3.72
C GLU A 87 -11.35 4.49 -2.31
N THR A 88 -10.83 3.69 -1.37
CA THR A 88 -11.30 3.73 0.02
C THR A 88 -10.84 5.01 0.73
N LEU A 89 -9.56 5.38 0.62
CA LEU A 89 -9.01 6.53 1.36
C LEU A 89 -9.55 7.88 0.87
N ALA A 90 -9.99 7.99 -0.38
CA ALA A 90 -10.58 9.22 -0.90
C ALA A 90 -11.97 9.53 -0.32
N HIS A 91 -12.70 8.52 0.17
CA HIS A 91 -14.10 8.67 0.59
C HIS A 91 -14.33 8.39 2.08
N HIS A 92 -13.34 7.81 2.78
CA HIS A 92 -13.51 7.42 4.17
C HIS A 92 -13.14 8.55 5.15
N PRO A 93 -14.03 8.97 6.06
CA PRO A 93 -13.81 10.13 6.93
C PRO A 93 -12.65 9.97 7.92
N GLU A 94 -12.35 8.74 8.35
CA GLU A 94 -11.22 8.44 9.24
C GLU A 94 -9.89 8.18 8.50
N ALA A 95 -9.87 8.30 7.17
CA ALA A 95 -8.64 8.11 6.41
C ALA A 95 -7.59 9.16 6.78
N LEU A 96 -6.37 8.71 7.05
CA LEU A 96 -5.25 9.61 7.33
C LEU A 96 -4.85 10.33 6.04
N PRO A 97 -4.66 11.67 6.06
CA PRO A 97 -4.20 12.41 4.88
C PRO A 97 -2.90 11.84 4.30
N SER A 98 -1.93 11.49 5.15
CA SER A 98 -0.66 10.89 4.73
C SER A 98 -0.82 9.57 3.98
N ALA A 99 -1.77 8.72 4.40
CA ALA A 99 -2.05 7.46 3.71
C ALA A 99 -2.67 7.71 2.33
N ALA A 100 -3.59 8.68 2.24
CA ALA A 100 -4.21 9.06 0.97
C ALA A 100 -3.17 9.65 0.00
N THR A 101 -2.31 10.56 0.46
CA THR A 101 -1.19 11.10 -0.33
C THR A 101 -0.21 10.01 -0.72
N GLY A 102 0.11 9.08 0.19
CA GLY A 102 0.95 7.91 -0.07
C GLY A 102 0.39 7.01 -1.20
N ALA A 103 -0.92 6.77 -1.21
CA ALA A 103 -1.57 5.99 -2.26
C ALA A 103 -1.49 6.70 -3.64
N ARG A 104 -1.79 8.01 -3.69
CA ARG A 104 -1.77 8.80 -4.94
C ARG A 104 -0.36 8.93 -5.52
N THR A 105 0.62 9.25 -4.67
CA THR A 105 2.04 9.27 -5.08
C THR A 105 2.53 7.88 -5.49
N GLY A 106 2.03 6.82 -4.85
CA GLY A 106 2.27 5.44 -5.25
C GLY A 106 1.79 5.14 -6.67
N ILE A 107 0.59 5.60 -7.07
CA ILE A 107 0.07 5.45 -8.44
C ILE A 107 0.97 6.15 -9.45
N LEU A 108 1.42 7.37 -9.15
CA LEU A 108 2.32 8.12 -10.02
C LEU A 108 3.65 7.40 -10.20
N ALA A 109 4.28 6.99 -9.10
CA ALA A 109 5.55 6.28 -9.12
C ALA A 109 5.44 4.93 -9.83
N LEU A 110 4.34 4.20 -9.62
CA LEU A 110 4.04 2.94 -10.31
C LEU A 110 4.06 3.11 -11.82
N TYR A 111 3.25 4.04 -12.36
CA TYR A 111 3.18 4.19 -13.81
C TYR A 111 4.44 4.79 -14.42
N ALA A 112 5.14 5.66 -13.70
CA ALA A 112 6.45 6.13 -14.13
C ALA A 112 7.44 4.95 -14.25
N ALA A 113 7.51 4.08 -13.24
CA ALA A 113 8.38 2.91 -13.28
C ALA A 113 7.96 1.90 -14.36
N TRP A 114 6.65 1.64 -14.50
CA TRP A 114 6.14 0.71 -15.50
C TRP A 114 6.39 1.20 -16.93
N ASP A 115 6.19 2.50 -17.21
CA ASP A 115 6.49 3.06 -18.53
C ASP A 115 7.99 3.03 -18.87
N GLN A 116 8.87 3.18 -17.88
CA GLN A 116 10.32 3.02 -18.08
C GLN A 116 10.73 1.57 -18.38
N ALA A 117 10.09 0.59 -17.72
CA ALA A 117 10.38 -0.83 -17.92
C ALA A 117 9.75 -1.39 -19.21
N GLU A 118 8.51 -0.99 -19.50
CA GLU A 118 7.71 -1.46 -20.64
C GLU A 118 7.00 -0.27 -21.32
N PRO A 119 7.73 0.53 -22.13
CA PRO A 119 7.14 1.69 -22.78
C PRO A 119 6.06 1.24 -23.78
N GLY A 120 4.86 1.80 -23.66
CA GLY A 120 3.75 1.44 -24.53
C GLY A 120 2.53 2.33 -24.37
N GLN A 121 1.82 2.57 -25.49
CA GLN A 121 0.60 3.40 -25.51
C GLN A 121 -0.47 2.92 -24.50
N SER A 122 -0.53 1.62 -24.20
CA SER A 122 -1.48 1.07 -23.23
C SER A 122 -1.19 1.50 -21.78
N ILE A 123 0.09 1.57 -21.39
CA ILE A 123 0.50 2.00 -20.05
C ILE A 123 0.28 3.50 -19.90
N ALA A 124 0.67 4.30 -20.91
CA ALA A 124 0.41 5.74 -20.93
C ALA A 124 -1.09 6.08 -20.80
N ALA A 125 -1.96 5.38 -21.53
CA ALA A 125 -3.41 5.62 -21.43
C ALA A 125 -3.99 5.25 -20.05
N ARG A 126 -3.47 4.19 -19.42
CA ARG A 126 -3.86 3.83 -18.04
C ARG A 126 -3.32 4.86 -17.04
N ALA A 127 -2.07 5.27 -17.19
CA ALA A 127 -1.44 6.27 -16.35
C ALA A 127 -2.25 7.56 -16.35
N GLU A 128 -2.56 8.10 -17.54
CA GLU A 128 -3.38 9.30 -17.69
C GLU A 128 -4.73 9.15 -16.97
N ARG A 129 -5.47 8.07 -17.27
CA ARG A 129 -6.78 7.81 -16.66
C ARG A 129 -6.75 7.87 -15.13
N TRP A 130 -5.80 7.17 -14.50
CA TRP A 130 -5.79 7.03 -13.05
C TRP A 130 -5.11 8.21 -12.34
N GLN A 131 -4.13 8.86 -12.96
CA GLN A 131 -3.52 10.08 -12.44
C GLN A 131 -4.50 11.26 -12.50
N THR A 132 -5.38 11.33 -13.50
CA THR A 132 -6.49 12.31 -13.52
C THR A 132 -7.53 12.00 -12.45
N LYS A 133 -7.87 10.73 -12.20
CA LYS A 133 -8.82 10.34 -11.14
C LYS A 133 -8.26 10.60 -9.74
N PHE A 134 -6.95 10.38 -9.54
CA PHE A 134 -6.27 10.44 -8.25
C PHE A 134 -4.98 11.29 -8.33
N PRO A 135 -5.09 12.61 -8.44
CA PRO A 135 -3.93 13.50 -8.59
C PRO A 135 -3.07 13.55 -7.33
N ALA A 136 -1.74 13.66 -7.45
CA ALA A 136 -0.81 13.67 -6.31
C ALA A 136 -1.26 14.62 -5.18
N GLU A 137 -1.58 15.87 -5.53
CA GLU A 137 -2.28 16.90 -4.75
C GLU A 137 -2.39 18.20 -5.60
N GLN A 138 -3.27 19.12 -5.20
CA GLN A 138 -3.28 20.54 -5.63
C GLN A 138 -2.60 21.40 -4.56
#